data_AF-A0A7J4S6B0-F1
#
_entry.id   AF-A0A7J4S6B0-F1
#
_cell.length_a   1.000
_cell.length_b   1.000
_cell.length_c   1.000
_cell.angle_alpha   90.00
_cell.angle_beta   90.00
_cell.angle_gamma   90.00
#
_symmetry.space_group_name_H-M   'P 1'
#
loop_
_entity.id
_entity.type
_entity.pdbx_description
1 polymer ?
#
loop_
_entity_poly.entity_id
_entity_poly.type
_entity_poly.pdbx_seq_one_letter_code
_entity_poly.pdbx_strand_id
1 'polypeptide(L)' 'MTQALVEIRGLTKHFPLTRPVQDVLARRPREAIRAVDGVSVNVRKGEALGLIGESGSGKTT' A
#
# COMPACT_ATOMS: atom_id res chain seq x y z
N MET A 1 29.59 -6.43 3.96
CA MET A 1 28.23 -6.36 3.35
C MET A 1 27.54 -5.14 3.90
N THR A 2 27.17 -4.17 3.06
CA THR A 2 26.51 -2.94 3.52
C THR A 2 25.05 -3.21 3.86
N GLN A 3 24.70 -3.07 5.14
CA GLN A 3 23.36 -3.28 5.67
C GLN A 3 22.39 -2.23 5.11
N ALA A 4 21.19 -2.64 4.71
CA ALA A 4 20.12 -1.71 4.35
C ALA A 4 19.76 -0.88 5.60
N LEU A 5 19.61 0.43 5.42
CA LEU A 5 19.14 1.33 6.47
C LEU A 5 17.61 1.22 6.61
N VAL A 6 16.92 1.06 5.48
CA VAL A 6 15.48 0.80 5.41
C VAL A 6 15.27 -0.43 4.54
N GLU A 7 14.46 -1.37 5.04
CA GLU A 7 14.06 -2.58 4.32
C GLU A 7 12.54 -2.76 4.43
N ILE A 8 11.88 -2.82 3.29
CA ILE A 8 10.45 -3.04 3.12
C ILE A 8 10.29 -4.33 2.33
N ARG A 9 9.49 -5.27 2.84
CA ARG A 9 9.24 -6.57 2.21
C ARG A 9 7.74 -6.81 2.11
N GLY A 10 7.24 -6.96 0.88
CA GLY A 10 5.85 -7.36 0.60
C GLY A 10 4.78 -6.43 1.18
N LEU A 11 5.05 -5.13 1.30
CA LEU A 11 4.13 -4.17 1.90
C LEU A 11 2.82 -4.13 1.14
N THR A 12 1.73 -4.38 1.87
CA THR A 12 0.37 -4.41 1.35
C THR A 12 -0.52 -3.54 2.24
N LYS A 13 -1.28 -2.63 1.63
CA LYS A 13 -2.25 -1.78 2.32
C LYS A 13 -3.51 -1.69 1.49
N HIS A 14 -4.56 -2.31 2.01
CA HIS A 14 -5.89 -2.27 1.43
C HIS A 14 -6.81 -1.43 2.33
N PHE A 15 -7.45 -0.41 1.75
CA PHE A 15 -8.41 0.43 2.46
C PHE A 15 -9.83 -0.07 2.19
N PRO A 16 -10.59 -0.47 3.21
CA PRO A 16 -11.95 -0.94 3.01
C PRO A 16 -12.85 0.20 2.54
N LEU A 17 -13.72 -0.09 1.58
CA LEU A 17 -14.75 0.86 1.16
C LEU A 17 -15.89 0.90 2.17
N THR A 18 -16.44 2.10 2.37
CA THR A 18 -17.69 2.30 3.12
C THR A 18 -18.82 1.61 2.39
N ARG A 19 -19.68 0.91 3.13
CA ARG A 19 -20.75 0.09 2.56
C ARG A 19 -22.12 0.65 2.86
N PRO A 20 -23.05 0.66 1.89
CA PRO A 20 -24.45 0.95 2.15
C PRO A 20 -25.12 -0.22 2.89
N VAL A 21 -26.16 0.09 3.68
CA VAL A 21 -26.90 -0.88 4.50
C VAL A 21 -27.46 -2.03 3.67
N GLN A 22 -27.91 -1.74 2.44
CA GLN A 22 -28.42 -2.74 1.49
C GLN A 22 -27.40 -3.86 1.19
N ASP A 23 -26.11 -3.53 1.06
CA ASP A 23 -25.08 -4.53 0.77
C ASP A 23 -24.80 -5.41 1.99
N VAL A 24 -24.96 -4.87 3.20
CA VAL A 24 -24.80 -5.61 4.46
C VAL A 24 -25.93 -6.63 4.60
N LEU A 25 -27.18 -6.21 4.37
CA LEU A 25 -28.35 -7.07 4.40
C LEU A 25 -28.26 -8.18 3.33
N ALA A 26 -27.76 -7.85 2.14
CA ALA A 26 -27.53 -8.80 1.06
C ALA A 26 -26.27 -9.67 1.24
N ARG A 27 -25.55 -9.57 2.38
CA ARG A 27 -24.31 -10.31 2.69
C ARG A 27 -23.25 -10.26 1.59
N ARG A 28 -23.17 -9.15 0.85
CA ARG A 28 -22.16 -8.99 -0.19
C ARG A 28 -20.75 -8.95 0.41
N PRO A 29 -19.71 -9.41 -0.31
CA PRO A 29 -18.33 -9.28 0.13
C PRO A 29 -17.94 -7.80 0.29
N ARG A 30 -16.99 -7.52 1.18
CA ARG A 30 -16.50 -6.16 1.42
C ARG A 30 -15.44 -5.83 0.37
N GLU A 31 -15.65 -4.74 -0.36
CA GLU A 31 -14.67 -4.24 -1.31
C GLU A 31 -13.60 -3.39 -0.61
N ALA A 32 -12.40 -3.36 -1.20
CA ALA A 32 -11.29 -2.57 -0.72
C ALA A 32 -10.47 -2.03 -1.88
N ILE A 33 -9.99 -0.80 -1.73
CA ILE A 33 -9.00 -0.20 -2.63
C ILE A 33 -7.62 -0.72 -2.23
N ARG A 34 -6.87 -1.23 -3.21
CA ARG A 34 -5.47 -1.62 -3.01
C ARG A 34 -4.58 -0.42 -3.21
N ALA A 35 -4.13 0.19 -2.12
CA ALA A 35 -3.26 1.36 -2.19
C ALA A 35 -1.80 0.98 -2.47
N VAL A 36 -1.32 -0.09 -1.83
CA VAL A 36 -0.08 -0.79 -2.22
C VAL A 36 -0.31 -2.30 -2.10
N ASP A 37 0.28 -3.10 -2.99
CA ASP A 37 0.08 -4.55 -3.06
C ASP A 37 1.44 -5.24 -3.32
N GLY A 38 2.02 -5.85 -2.28
CA GLY A 38 3.27 -6.62 -2.38
C GLY A 38 4.56 -5.82 -2.65
N VAL A 39 4.64 -4.53 -2.27
CA VAL A 39 5.80 -3.68 -2.59
C VAL A 39 7.02 -4.02 -1.72
N SER A 40 8.19 -4.19 -2.34
CA SER A 40 9.46 -4.41 -1.63
C SER A 40 10.52 -3.40 -2.07
N VAL A 41 11.18 -2.76 -1.11
CA VAL A 41 12.16 -1.68 -1.33
C VAL A 41 13.26 -1.77 -0.30
N ASN A 42 14.51 -1.55 -0.72
CA ASN A 42 15.66 -1.44 0.16
C ASN A 42 16.35 -0.10 -0.08
N VAL A 43 16.68 0.62 0.98
CA VAL A 43 17.44 1.87 0.92
C VAL A 43 18.68 1.73 1.79
N ARG A 44 19.86 1.94 1.20
CA ARG A 44 21.13 1.87 1.91
C ARG A 44 21.47 3.19 2.58
N LYS A 45 22.39 3.17 3.55
CA LYS A 45 22.91 4.38 4.17
C LYS A 45 23.60 5.26 3.11
N GLY A 46 23.21 6.54 3.03
CA GLY A 46 23.73 7.50 2.05
C GLY A 46 23.00 7.51 0.71
N GLU A 47 21.98 6.66 0.52
CA GLU A 47 21.14 6.63 -0.66
C GLU A 47 19.93 7.56 -0.51
N ALA A 48 19.57 8.25 -1.59
CA ALA A 48 18.34 9.02 -1.68
C ALA A 48 17.36 8.27 -2.59
N LEU A 49 16.18 7.93 -2.08
CA LEU A 49 15.10 7.30 -2.84
C LEU A 49 13.98 8.31 -3.08
N GLY A 50 13.61 8.51 -4.35
CA GLY A 50 12.45 9.31 -4.74
C GLY A 50 11.26 8.42 -5.11
N LEU A 51 10.10 8.66 -4.49
CA LEU A 51 8.86 7.97 -4.83
C LEU A 51 7.98 8.89 -5.71
N ILE A 52 7.78 8.50 -6.98
CA ILE A 52 7.10 9.32 -8.00
C ILE A 52 5.93 8.53 -8.61
N GLY A 53 4.88 9.24 -9.05
CA GLY A 53 3.69 8.66 -9.67
C GLY A 53 2.50 9.63 -9.66
N GLU A 54 1.47 9.31 -10.43
CA GLU A 54 0.23 10.11 -10.54
C GLU A 54 -0.57 10.19 -9.24
N SER A 55 -1.51 11.12 -9.15
CA SER A 55 -2.42 11.20 -7.99
C SER A 55 -3.17 9.87 -7.80
N GLY A 56 -3.23 9.37 -6.56
CA GLY A 56 -3.87 8.09 -6.26
C GLY A 56 -2.98 6.84 -6.39
N SER A 57 -1.71 6.96 -6.82
CA SER A 57 -0.81 5.80 -7.00
C SER A 57 -0.25 5.17 -5.71
N GLY A 58 -0.76 5.54 -4.53
CA GLY A 58 -0.34 4.95 -3.25
C GLY A 58 0.91 5.54 -2.59
N LYS A 59 1.48 6.65 -3.09
CA LYS A 59 2.77 7.20 -2.58
C LYS A 59 2.75 7.69 -1.13
N THR A 60 1.61 8.22 -0.68
CA THR A 60 1.43 8.81 0.67
C THR A 60 0.89 7.79 1.68
N THR A 61 0.62 6.55 1.22
CA THR A 61 0.03 5.48 2.03
C THR A 61 1.08 4.80 2.90
#